data_AF-A0A950J9F2-F1
#
_entry.id   AF-A0A950J9F2-F1
#
_cell.length_a   1.000
_cell.length_b   1.000
_cell.length_c   1.000
_cell.angle_alpha   90.00
_cell.angle_beta   90.00
_cell.angle_gamma   90.00
#
_symmetry.space_group_name_H-M   'P 1'
#
loop_
_entity.id
_entity.type
_entity.pdbx_description
1 polymer ?
#
loop_
_entity_poly.entity_id
_entity_poly.type
_entity_poly.pdbx_seq_one_letter_code
_entity_poly.pdbx_strand_id
1 'polypeptide(L)'
;MTERIGRIIFALAIVAIGITSLIWAKASVMFVRGHPAVPIMPYPPAIPALAILLGIAMIACGILMVQPRTARLGAVSFAIIFLLSALIFGLPRVATHLANIPLRTIFLQPLTLAALAWMLPAADLPSDWRMAVARYVIGISLIVYGVDHFLALAGISALVPSWMPFHVFWAVFFGLAFIVAGLSFATNLLRGWAAAGLALMFAIFDLTLHIPSALGAYGVPGAIRDPDQWCSIFIVAALCGGFIALATFSNRLR
;
A
#
# COMPACT_ATOMS: atom_id res chain seq x y z
N MET A 1 -21.71 -4.57 -4.01
CA MET A 1 -21.00 -4.62 -5.32
C MET A 1 -19.60 -4.03 -5.22
N THR A 2 -19.45 -2.82 -4.69
CA THR A 2 -18.16 -2.13 -4.46
C THR A 2 -17.17 -2.97 -3.64
N GLU A 3 -17.63 -3.57 -2.54
CA GLU A 3 -16.81 -4.46 -1.69
C GLU A 3 -16.15 -5.60 -2.49
N ARG A 4 -16.92 -6.31 -3.32
CA ARG A 4 -16.42 -7.40 -4.16
C ARG A 4 -15.38 -6.90 -5.17
N ILE A 5 -15.67 -5.78 -5.84
CA ILE A 5 -14.76 -5.19 -6.83
C ILE A 5 -13.44 -4.79 -6.17
N GLY A 6 -13.51 -4.06 -5.05
CA GLY A 6 -12.34 -3.63 -4.30
C GLY A 6 -11.50 -4.80 -3.79
N ARG A 7 -12.13 -5.84 -3.25
CA ARG A 7 -11.43 -7.07 -2.83
C ARG A 7 -10.72 -7.75 -4.00
N ILE A 8 -11.35 -7.83 -5.18
CA ILE A 8 -10.72 -8.44 -6.35
C ILE A 8 -9.52 -7.61 -6.81
N ILE A 9 -9.64 -6.29 -6.89
CA ILE A 9 -8.52 -5.40 -7.24
C ILE A 9 -7.37 -5.56 -6.24
N PHE A 10 -7.67 -5.55 -4.94
CA PHE A 10 -6.70 -5.79 -3.88
C PHE A 10 -6.00 -7.15 -4.08
N ALA A 11 -6.77 -8.22 -4.25
CA ALA A 11 -6.25 -9.57 -4.41
C ALA A 11 -5.33 -9.70 -5.63
N LEU A 12 -5.74 -9.17 -6.78
CA LEU A 12 -4.94 -9.21 -8.01
C LEU A 12 -3.65 -8.39 -7.88
N ALA A 13 -3.70 -7.24 -7.22
CA ALA A 13 -2.52 -6.45 -6.92
C ALA A 13 -1.54 -7.21 -6.01
N ILE A 14 -2.03 -7.91 -4.98
CA ILE A 14 -1.18 -8.77 -4.13
C ILE A 14 -0.54 -9.92 -4.93
N VAL A 15 -1.29 -10.56 -5.84
CA VAL A 15 -0.71 -11.57 -6.74
C VAL A 15 0.39 -10.96 -7.60
N ALA A 16 0.17 -9.77 -8.16
CA ALA A 16 1.15 -9.08 -8.99
C ALA A 16 2.43 -8.73 -8.22
N ILE A 17 2.31 -8.21 -6.99
CA ILE A 17 3.48 -7.97 -6.13
C ILE A 17 4.22 -9.29 -5.88
N GLY A 18 3.49 -10.37 -5.56
CA GLY A 18 4.09 -11.69 -5.38
C GLY A 18 4.85 -12.19 -6.61
N ILE A 19 4.29 -12.02 -7.81
CA ILE A 19 4.96 -12.37 -9.09
C ILE A 19 6.23 -11.52 -9.28
N THR A 20 6.16 -10.20 -9.05
CA THR A 20 7.36 -9.36 -9.15
C THR A 20 8.44 -9.79 -8.17
N SER A 21 8.09 -10.13 -6.93
CA SER A 21 9.03 -10.68 -5.95
C SER A 21 9.75 -11.92 -6.47
N LEU A 22 9.05 -12.83 -7.16
CA LEU A 22 9.66 -14.03 -7.74
C LEU A 22 10.59 -13.72 -8.91
N ILE A 23 10.18 -12.83 -9.82
CA ILE A 23 10.98 -12.44 -10.99
C ILE A 23 12.31 -11.84 -10.54
N TRP A 24 12.26 -10.86 -9.65
CA TRP A 24 13.43 -10.12 -9.22
C TRP A 24 14.31 -10.90 -8.23
N ALA A 25 13.72 -11.74 -7.38
CA ALA A 25 14.52 -12.66 -6.58
C ALA A 25 15.30 -13.65 -7.45
N LYS A 26 14.70 -14.20 -8.51
CA LYS A 26 15.41 -15.08 -9.46
C LYS A 26 16.49 -14.32 -10.24
N ALA A 27 16.20 -13.11 -10.71
CA ALA A 27 17.18 -12.27 -11.38
C ALA A 27 18.40 -11.98 -10.47
N SER A 28 18.16 -11.69 -9.19
CA SER A 28 19.23 -11.44 -8.22
C SER A 28 20.14 -12.65 -7.97
N VAL A 29 19.59 -13.87 -8.07
CA VAL A 29 20.37 -15.12 -7.95
C VAL A 29 21.17 -15.42 -9.23
N MET A 30 20.61 -15.10 -10.40
CA MET A 30 21.20 -15.44 -11.69
C MET A 30 22.27 -14.43 -12.18
N PHE A 31 22.16 -13.15 -11.82
CA PHE A 31 22.97 -12.06 -12.38
C PHE A 31 23.97 -11.42 -11.40
N VAL A 32 24.57 -12.17 -10.48
CA VAL A 32 25.50 -11.62 -9.46
C VAL A 32 26.81 -11.07 -10.07
N ARG A 33 26.79 -9.80 -10.50
CA ARG A 33 27.84 -8.78 -10.30
C ARG A 33 27.19 -7.38 -10.40
N GLY A 34 26.81 -6.80 -9.26
CA GLY A 34 26.68 -5.33 -9.13
C GLY A 34 25.28 -4.70 -9.04
N HIS A 35 24.18 -5.44 -8.82
CA HIS A 35 22.86 -4.83 -8.54
C HIS A 35 22.27 -5.39 -7.23
N PRO A 36 22.33 -4.66 -6.10
CA PRO A 36 21.62 -5.06 -4.90
C PRO A 36 20.16 -4.62 -5.04
N ALA A 37 19.32 -5.42 -5.66
CA ALA A 37 17.90 -5.07 -5.80
C ALA A 37 17.01 -6.19 -5.31
N VAL A 38 16.84 -6.29 -3.98
CA VAL A 38 15.55 -6.73 -3.42
C VAL A 38 15.35 -6.08 -2.05
N PRO A 39 14.48 -5.06 -1.98
CA PRO A 39 13.42 -5.16 -0.99
C PRO A 39 12.09 -4.80 -1.65
N ILE A 40 11.54 -5.74 -2.41
CA ILE A 40 10.15 -5.68 -2.86
C ILE A 40 9.25 -5.88 -1.64
N MET A 41 8.13 -5.17 -1.58
CA MET A 41 7.17 -5.26 -0.47
C MET A 41 6.89 -6.74 -0.08
N PRO A 42 6.96 -7.12 1.21
CA PRO A 42 7.03 -6.29 2.43
C PRO A 42 8.45 -5.97 2.93
N TYR A 43 9.37 -5.67 2.02
CA TYR A 43 10.71 -5.14 2.32
C TYR A 43 11.60 -6.06 3.17
N PRO A 44 11.69 -7.37 2.86
CA PRO A 44 12.60 -8.26 3.56
C PRO A 44 14.06 -7.79 3.36
N PRO A 45 15.01 -8.24 4.20
CA PRO A 45 16.43 -8.17 3.88
C PRO A 45 16.71 -8.76 2.49
N ALA A 46 17.79 -8.32 1.85
CA ALA A 46 18.19 -8.75 0.50
C ALA A 46 18.67 -10.21 0.45
N ILE A 47 17.77 -11.13 0.80
CA ILE A 47 17.96 -12.58 0.86
C ILE A 47 16.96 -13.19 -0.15
N PRO A 48 17.43 -13.68 -1.31
CA PRO A 48 16.54 -14.11 -2.38
C PRO A 48 15.57 -15.23 -1.99
N ALA A 49 16.00 -16.17 -1.14
CA ALA A 49 15.14 -17.25 -0.66
C ALA A 49 13.93 -16.72 0.15
N LEU A 50 14.14 -15.67 0.95
CA LEU A 50 13.07 -15.04 1.73
C LEU A 50 12.10 -14.27 0.82
N ALA A 51 12.63 -13.57 -0.20
CA ALA A 51 11.81 -12.90 -1.20
C ALA A 51 10.96 -13.90 -2.02
N ILE A 52 11.52 -15.07 -2.36
CA ILE A 52 10.77 -16.16 -3.02
C ILE A 52 9.66 -16.67 -2.11
N LEU A 53 9.97 -16.96 -0.84
CA LEU A 53 9.00 -17.47 0.13
C LEU A 53 7.82 -16.50 0.31
N LEU A 54 8.12 -15.22 0.54
CA LEU A 54 7.10 -14.18 0.68
C LEU A 54 6.32 -13.98 -0.62
N GLY A 55 6.97 -14.02 -1.79
CA GLY A 55 6.32 -13.94 -3.09
C GLY A 55 5.31 -15.07 -3.33
N ILE A 56 5.68 -16.32 -3.03
CA ILE A 56 4.77 -17.48 -3.11
C ILE A 56 3.59 -17.29 -2.15
N ALA A 57 3.86 -16.88 -0.91
CA ALA A 57 2.82 -16.67 0.09
C ALA A 57 1.83 -15.57 -0.32
N MET A 58 2.32 -14.48 -0.93
CA MET A 58 1.48 -13.41 -1.47
C MET A 58 0.59 -13.90 -2.62
N ILE A 59 1.14 -14.66 -3.58
CA ILE A 59 0.35 -15.26 -4.66
C ILE A 59 -0.75 -16.16 -4.09
N ALA A 60 -0.41 -17.03 -3.14
CA ALA A 60 -1.38 -17.93 -2.50
C ALA A 60 -2.48 -17.14 -1.78
N CYS A 61 -2.14 -16.11 -0.99
CA CYS A 61 -3.11 -15.29 -0.30
C CYS A 61 -4.02 -14.53 -1.27
N GLY A 62 -3.46 -13.94 -2.32
CA GLY A 62 -4.22 -13.23 -3.35
C GLY A 62 -5.20 -14.15 -4.09
N ILE A 63 -4.77 -15.36 -4.49
CA ILE A 63 -5.67 -16.36 -5.11
C ILE A 63 -6.81 -16.73 -4.15
N LEU A 64 -6.52 -16.98 -2.88
CA LEU A 64 -7.55 -17.29 -1.87
C LEU A 64 -8.56 -16.14 -1.70
N MET A 65 -8.14 -14.88 -1.88
CA MET A 65 -8.99 -13.69 -1.75
C MET A 65 -9.96 -13.45 -2.91
N VAL A 66 -9.70 -14.04 -4.09
CA VAL A 66 -10.60 -13.93 -5.25
C VAL A 66 -11.95 -14.63 -4.97
N GLN A 67 -11.90 -15.81 -4.34
CA GLN A 67 -13.07 -16.64 -4.08
C GLN A 67 -13.70 -16.29 -2.73
N PRO A 68 -15.02 -15.96 -2.65
CA PRO A 68 -15.66 -15.54 -1.41
C PRO A 68 -15.52 -16.54 -0.25
N ARG A 69 -15.56 -17.85 -0.56
CA ARG A 69 -15.47 -18.92 0.45
C ARG A 69 -14.11 -18.98 1.15
N THR A 70 -13.03 -18.63 0.46
CA THR A 70 -11.65 -18.68 0.98
C THR A 70 -11.09 -17.30 1.31
N ALA A 71 -11.85 -16.23 1.01
CA ALA A 71 -11.35 -14.87 1.12
C ALA A 71 -10.90 -14.49 2.53
N ARG A 72 -11.62 -14.97 3.55
CA ARG A 72 -11.23 -14.74 4.95
C ARG A 72 -9.88 -15.36 5.28
N LEU A 73 -9.63 -16.59 4.84
CA LEU A 73 -8.36 -17.26 5.05
C LEU A 73 -7.22 -16.50 4.35
N GLY A 74 -7.39 -16.17 3.07
CA GLY A 74 -6.39 -15.44 2.31
C GLY A 74 -6.06 -14.08 2.92
N ALA A 75 -7.07 -13.32 3.32
CA ALA A 75 -6.92 -11.99 3.89
C ALA A 75 -6.25 -12.00 5.27
N VAL A 76 -6.65 -12.92 6.15
CA VAL A 76 -6.03 -13.07 7.48
C VAL A 76 -4.58 -13.53 7.38
N SER A 77 -4.30 -14.53 6.53
CA SER A 77 -2.94 -14.99 6.28
C SER A 77 -2.05 -13.87 5.75
N PHE A 78 -2.54 -13.11 4.76
CA PHE A 78 -1.84 -11.95 4.22
C PHE A 78 -1.55 -10.90 5.31
N ALA A 79 -2.57 -10.53 6.08
CA ALA A 79 -2.44 -9.53 7.14
C ALA A 79 -1.40 -9.95 8.19
N ILE A 80 -1.39 -11.22 8.61
CA ILE A 80 -0.40 -11.75 9.55
C ILE A 80 1.01 -11.68 8.95
N ILE A 81 1.19 -12.13 7.71
CA ILE A 81 2.51 -12.12 7.05
C ILE A 81 3.06 -10.70 6.96
N PHE A 82 2.22 -9.73 6.56
CA PHE A 82 2.63 -8.33 6.40
C PHE A 82 2.87 -7.63 7.73
N LEU A 83 2.05 -7.92 8.75
CA LEU A 83 2.26 -7.44 10.11
C LEU A 83 3.59 -7.96 10.66
N LEU A 84 3.84 -9.27 10.57
CA LEU A 84 5.09 -9.88 11.04
C LEU A 84 6.29 -9.32 10.27
N SER A 85 6.18 -9.16 8.96
CA SER A 85 7.26 -8.56 8.14
C SER A 85 7.56 -7.12 8.57
N ALA A 86 6.53 -6.31 8.82
CA ALA A 86 6.72 -4.94 9.30
C ALA A 86 7.38 -4.91 10.69
N LEU A 87 6.97 -5.78 11.61
CA LEU A 87 7.51 -5.85 12.96
C LEU A 87 8.94 -6.41 13.00
N ILE A 88 9.25 -7.41 12.17
CA ILE A 88 10.57 -8.06 12.17
C ILE A 88 11.59 -7.24 11.37
N PHE A 89 11.21 -6.73 10.19
CA PHE A 89 12.15 -6.08 9.27
C PHE A 89 12.09 -4.55 9.34
N GLY A 90 10.91 -3.98 9.54
CA GLY A 90 10.70 -2.53 9.52
C GLY A 90 10.92 -1.86 10.87
N LEU A 91 10.35 -2.43 11.95
CA LEU A 91 10.37 -1.81 13.28
C LEU A 91 11.80 -1.54 13.80
N PRO A 92 12.78 -2.47 13.70
CA PRO A 92 14.14 -2.18 14.15
C PRO A 92 14.77 -1.01 13.40
N ARG A 93 14.47 -0.85 12.10
CA ARG A 93 15.02 0.22 11.25
C ARG A 93 14.41 1.59 11.60
N VAL A 94 13.12 1.62 11.89
CA VAL A 94 12.42 2.86 12.28
C VAL A 94 12.78 3.28 13.70
N ALA A 95 12.93 2.33 14.63
CA ALA A 95 13.27 2.61 16.03
C ALA A 95 14.60 3.35 16.18
N THR A 96 15.58 3.11 15.30
CA THR A 96 16.87 3.80 15.31
C THR A 96 16.88 5.10 14.50
N HIS A 97 15.92 5.31 13.59
CA HIS A 97 15.89 6.44 12.65
C HIS A 97 14.49 7.02 12.46
N LEU A 98 13.85 7.43 13.57
CA LEU A 98 12.48 7.94 13.57
C LEU A 98 12.27 9.16 12.66
N ALA A 99 13.30 9.96 12.38
CA ALA A 99 13.22 11.13 11.50
C ALA A 99 13.29 10.81 9.99
N ASN A 100 13.62 9.57 9.63
CA ASN A 100 13.81 9.18 8.23
C ASN A 100 12.45 8.90 7.56
N ILE A 101 12.04 9.82 6.68
CA ILE A 101 10.74 9.80 6.00
C ILE A 101 10.54 8.52 5.14
N PRO A 102 11.49 8.12 4.26
CA PRO A 102 11.38 6.85 3.53
C PRO A 102 11.18 5.63 4.44
N LEU A 103 11.88 5.55 5.58
CA LEU A 103 11.75 4.43 6.51
C LEU A 103 10.38 4.37 7.18
N ARG A 104 9.77 5.51 7.51
CA ARG A 104 8.39 5.57 8.01
C ARG A 104 7.43 4.98 6.99
N THR A 105 7.57 5.35 5.72
CA THR A 105 6.72 4.84 4.64
C THR A 105 6.87 3.34 4.47
N ILE A 106 8.11 2.83 4.40
CA ILE A 106 8.44 1.40 4.26
C ILE A 106 7.87 0.57 5.42
N PHE A 107 7.77 1.14 6.63
CA PHE A 107 7.19 0.46 7.79
C PHE A 107 5.65 0.52 7.83
N LEU A 108 5.07 1.70 7.54
CA LEU A 108 3.63 1.92 7.65
C LEU A 108 2.84 1.33 6.48
N GLN A 109 3.44 1.23 5.29
CA GLN A 109 2.75 0.76 4.09
C GLN A 109 2.34 -0.72 4.19
N PRO A 110 3.21 -1.66 4.63
CA PRO A 110 2.79 -3.04 4.91
C PRO A 110 1.73 -3.13 6.02
N LEU A 111 1.83 -2.30 7.07
CA LEU A 111 0.83 -2.26 8.14
C LEU A 111 -0.53 -1.76 7.65
N THR A 112 -0.54 -0.77 6.76
CA THR A 112 -1.76 -0.25 6.12
C THR A 112 -2.43 -1.34 5.30
N LEU A 113 -1.67 -2.05 4.44
CA LEU A 113 -2.20 -3.16 3.65
C LEU A 113 -2.67 -4.34 4.51
N ALA A 114 -1.95 -4.66 5.59
CA ALA A 114 -2.37 -5.69 6.54
C ALA A 114 -3.70 -5.31 7.21
N ALA A 115 -3.84 -4.06 7.65
CA ALA A 115 -5.06 -3.55 8.26
C ALA A 115 -6.23 -3.52 7.26
N LEU A 116 -6.00 -3.11 6.02
CA LEU A 116 -6.99 -3.19 4.94
C LEU A 116 -7.44 -4.64 4.73
N ALA A 117 -6.50 -5.56 4.54
CA ALA A 117 -6.81 -6.98 4.35
C ALA A 117 -7.60 -7.56 5.52
N TRP A 118 -7.24 -7.22 6.76
CA TRP A 118 -7.97 -7.65 7.95
C TRP A 118 -9.45 -7.25 7.93
N MET A 119 -9.75 -6.07 7.37
CA MET A 119 -11.12 -5.54 7.30
C MET A 119 -11.93 -6.07 6.11
N LEU A 120 -11.31 -6.59 5.04
CA LEU A 120 -12.01 -7.04 3.83
C LEU A 120 -13.08 -8.14 4.06
N PRO A 121 -12.83 -9.20 4.86
CA PRO A 121 -13.82 -10.25 5.11
C PRO A 121 -14.88 -9.88 6.15
N ALA A 122 -14.73 -8.71 6.78
CA ALA A 122 -15.46 -8.29 7.98
C ALA A 122 -16.22 -6.96 7.80
N ALA A 123 -16.40 -6.49 6.56
CA ALA A 123 -17.04 -5.21 6.27
C ALA A 123 -18.44 -5.07 6.91
N ASP A 124 -19.15 -6.20 7.07
CA ASP A 124 -20.51 -6.27 7.63
C ASP A 124 -20.56 -6.73 9.10
N LEU A 125 -19.42 -7.01 9.73
CA LEU A 125 -19.39 -7.48 11.13
C LEU A 125 -19.52 -6.31 12.13
N PRO A 126 -20.08 -6.55 13.33
CA PRO A 126 -20.08 -5.56 14.40
C PRO A 126 -18.64 -5.13 14.73
N SER A 127 -18.43 -3.83 14.94
CA SER A 127 -17.10 -3.29 15.25
C SER A 127 -16.61 -3.79 16.60
N ASP A 128 -15.84 -4.87 16.60
CA ASP A 128 -15.07 -5.32 17.76
C ASP A 128 -13.76 -4.51 17.91
N TRP A 129 -12.99 -4.81 18.96
CA TRP A 129 -11.71 -4.16 19.22
C TRP A 129 -10.68 -4.40 18.11
N ARG A 130 -10.78 -5.50 17.36
CA ARG A 130 -9.85 -5.83 16.26
C ARG A 130 -10.08 -4.91 15.07
N MET A 131 -11.35 -4.67 14.73
CA MET A 131 -11.73 -3.67 13.73
C MET A 131 -11.33 -2.26 14.15
N ALA A 132 -11.40 -1.93 15.45
CA ALA A 132 -10.91 -0.66 15.96
C ALA A 132 -9.39 -0.52 15.79
N VAL A 133 -8.61 -1.56 16.15
CA VAL A 133 -7.15 -1.58 15.95
C VAL A 133 -6.79 -1.37 14.48
N ALA A 134 -7.41 -2.10 13.56
CA ALA A 134 -7.16 -1.94 12.12
C ALA A 134 -7.46 -0.50 11.64
N ARG A 135 -8.56 0.10 12.10
CA ARG A 135 -8.88 1.50 11.80
C ARG A 135 -7.86 2.48 12.34
N TYR A 136 -7.37 2.29 13.57
CA TYR A 136 -6.34 3.14 14.13
C TYR A 136 -5.01 3.00 13.40
N VAL A 137 -4.62 1.79 13.01
CA VAL A 137 -3.41 1.57 12.19
C VAL A 137 -3.51 2.31 10.86
N ILE A 138 -4.65 2.21 10.16
CA ILE A 138 -4.91 2.97 8.93
C ILE A 138 -4.87 4.48 9.23
N GLY A 139 -5.59 4.94 10.25
CA GLY A 139 -5.70 6.35 10.59
C GLY A 139 -4.35 6.99 10.91
N ILE A 140 -3.55 6.34 11.75
CA ILE A 140 -2.18 6.78 12.11
C ILE A 140 -1.30 6.80 10.85
N SER A 141 -1.34 5.74 10.04
CA SER A 141 -0.52 5.67 8.82
C SER A 141 -0.84 6.81 7.85
N LEU A 142 -2.13 7.09 7.63
CA LEU A 142 -2.58 8.19 6.76
C LEU A 142 -2.16 9.55 7.31
N ILE A 143 -2.29 9.79 8.63
CA ILE A 143 -1.81 11.03 9.24
C ILE A 143 -0.31 11.19 9.04
N VAL A 144 0.48 10.13 9.23
CA VAL A 144 1.94 10.19 9.02
C VAL A 144 2.27 10.46 7.55
N TYR A 145 1.61 9.80 6.59
CA TYR A 145 1.81 10.10 5.16
C TYR A 145 1.49 11.56 4.85
N GLY A 146 0.41 12.09 5.41
CA GLY A 146 0.04 13.48 5.26
C GLY A 146 1.07 14.44 5.87
N VAL A 147 1.58 14.16 7.07
CA VAL A 147 2.68 14.92 7.69
C VAL A 147 3.95 14.86 6.84
N ASP A 148 4.29 13.69 6.33
CA ASP A 148 5.46 13.49 5.48
C ASP A 148 5.34 14.27 4.14
N HIS A 149 4.12 14.58 3.67
CA HIS A 149 3.91 15.49 2.53
C HIS A 149 4.41 16.93 2.81
N PHE A 150 4.27 17.40 4.05
CA PHE A 150 4.77 18.72 4.44
C PHE A 150 6.27 18.69 4.72
N LEU A 151 6.76 17.64 5.38
CA LEU A 151 8.18 17.50 5.71
C LEU A 151 9.05 17.30 4.45
N ALA A 152 8.54 16.59 3.44
CA ALA A 152 9.21 16.35 2.17
C ALA A 152 8.61 17.15 1.00
N LEU A 153 8.04 18.33 1.28
CA LEU A 153 7.26 19.10 0.30
C LEU A 153 7.97 19.31 -1.04
N ALA A 154 9.26 19.68 -1.00
CA ALA A 154 10.05 19.88 -2.23
C ALA A 154 10.21 18.58 -3.02
N GLY A 155 10.53 17.47 -2.34
CA GLY A 155 10.70 16.16 -2.97
C GLY A 155 9.40 15.65 -3.58
N ILE A 156 8.28 15.79 -2.88
CA ILE A 156 6.97 15.33 -3.35
C ILE A 156 6.44 16.22 -4.47
N SER A 157 6.64 17.54 -4.40
CA SER A 157 6.30 18.45 -5.49
C SER A 157 7.07 18.13 -6.77
N ALA A 158 8.30 17.61 -6.65
CA ALA A 158 9.09 17.17 -7.80
C ALA A 158 8.59 15.86 -8.43
N LEU A 159 7.73 15.09 -7.74
CA LEU A 159 7.08 13.90 -8.30
C LEU A 159 5.87 14.25 -9.17
N VAL A 160 5.29 15.45 -9.00
CA VAL A 160 4.16 15.90 -9.83
C VAL A 160 4.66 16.05 -11.28
N PRO A 161 3.96 15.50 -12.29
CA PRO A 161 4.46 15.48 -13.66
C PRO A 161 4.60 16.89 -14.23
N SER A 162 5.60 17.09 -15.08
CA SER A 162 5.92 18.41 -15.66
C SER A 162 4.81 19.04 -16.49
N TRP A 163 3.86 18.25 -16.99
CA TRP A 163 2.69 18.74 -17.72
C TRP A 163 1.59 19.31 -16.80
N MET A 164 1.65 19.03 -15.50
CA MET A 164 0.63 19.42 -14.53
C MET A 164 1.07 20.70 -13.79
N PRO A 165 0.32 21.81 -13.87
CA PRO A 165 0.69 23.02 -13.15
C PRO A 165 0.44 22.88 -11.65
N PHE A 166 0.97 23.86 -10.88
CA PHE A 166 0.74 23.99 -9.43
C PHE A 166 1.25 22.79 -8.59
N HIS A 167 2.48 22.35 -8.83
CA HIS A 167 3.10 21.20 -8.16
C HIS A 167 2.99 21.24 -6.62
N VAL A 168 3.30 22.39 -6.02
CA VAL A 168 3.23 22.60 -4.56
C VAL A 168 1.79 22.50 -4.03
N PHE A 169 0.82 23.02 -4.80
CA PHE A 169 -0.59 22.93 -4.43
C PHE A 169 -1.02 21.47 -4.30
N TRP A 170 -0.68 20.60 -5.26
CA TRP A 170 -1.05 19.20 -5.22
C TRP A 170 -0.40 18.46 -4.05
N ALA A 171 0.88 18.71 -3.78
CA ALA A 171 1.57 18.12 -2.65
C ALA A 171 0.91 18.51 -1.31
N VAL A 172 0.54 19.79 -1.13
CA VAL A 172 -0.18 20.27 0.06
C VAL A 172 -1.60 19.71 0.13
N PHE A 173 -2.33 19.72 -0.98
CA PHE A 173 -3.72 19.25 -1.06
C PHE A 173 -3.84 17.79 -0.66
N PHE A 174 -3.03 16.91 -1.25
CA PHE A 174 -3.05 15.49 -0.90
C PHE A 174 -2.50 15.23 0.50
N GLY A 175 -1.51 16.00 0.97
CA GLY A 175 -1.06 15.97 2.35
C GLY A 175 -2.19 16.24 3.35
N LEU A 176 -3.00 17.28 3.12
CA LEU A 176 -4.19 17.56 3.94
C LEU A 176 -5.25 16.47 3.81
N ALA A 177 -5.51 15.99 2.58
CA ALA A 177 -6.48 14.93 2.34
C ALA A 177 -6.13 13.64 3.11
N PHE A 178 -4.85 13.28 3.17
CA PHE A 178 -4.35 12.17 3.97
C PHE A 178 -4.62 12.36 5.47
N ILE A 179 -4.34 13.54 6.03
CA ILE A 179 -4.58 13.83 7.45
C ILE A 179 -6.08 13.74 7.76
N VAL A 180 -6.92 14.39 6.96
CA VAL A 180 -8.38 14.39 7.13
C VAL A 180 -8.93 12.96 7.03
N ALA A 181 -8.50 12.20 6.03
CA ALA A 181 -8.91 10.81 5.89
C ALA A 181 -8.46 9.96 7.09
N GLY A 182 -7.25 10.16 7.59
CA GLY A 182 -6.74 9.48 8.77
C GLY A 182 -7.57 9.77 10.04
N LEU A 183 -7.94 11.03 10.25
CA LEU A 183 -8.85 11.44 11.34
C LEU A 183 -10.24 10.81 11.17
N SER A 184 -10.78 10.74 9.95
CA SER A 184 -12.05 10.06 9.66
C SER A 184 -12.01 8.57 9.98
N PHE A 185 -10.90 7.88 9.71
CA PHE A 185 -10.73 6.47 10.08
C PHE A 185 -10.61 6.29 11.59
N ALA A 186 -9.84 7.14 12.28
CA ALA A 186 -9.63 7.07 13.73
C ALA A 186 -10.91 7.38 14.52
N THR A 187 -11.64 8.42 14.14
CA THR A 187 -12.90 8.85 14.78
C THR A 187 -14.12 8.07 14.30
N ASN A 188 -13.97 7.29 13.23
CA ASN A 188 -15.05 6.61 12.54
C ASN A 188 -16.11 7.54 11.90
N LEU A 189 -15.82 8.85 11.79
CA LEU A 189 -16.69 9.85 11.18
C LEU A 189 -16.39 9.99 9.69
N LEU A 190 -17.44 9.98 8.86
CA LEU A 190 -17.33 10.09 7.39
C LEU A 190 -16.38 9.06 6.74
N ARG A 191 -16.10 7.94 7.42
CA ARG A 191 -15.15 6.91 6.97
C ARG A 191 -15.42 6.40 5.56
N GLY A 192 -16.69 6.21 5.18
CA GLY A 192 -17.05 5.78 3.82
C GLY A 192 -16.63 6.79 2.75
N TRP A 193 -16.79 8.09 3.03
CA TRP A 193 -16.33 9.18 2.15
C TRP A 193 -14.81 9.28 2.11
N ALA A 194 -14.16 9.15 3.27
CA ALA A 194 -12.69 9.11 3.33
C ALA A 194 -12.13 7.94 2.51
N ALA A 195 -12.71 6.74 2.63
CA ALA A 195 -12.33 5.57 1.85
C ALA A 195 -12.55 5.80 0.34
N ALA A 196 -13.70 6.36 -0.06
CA ALA A 196 -13.97 6.68 -1.46
C ALA A 196 -12.97 7.71 -2.03
N GLY A 197 -12.65 8.76 -1.26
CA GLY A 197 -11.67 9.78 -1.65
C GLY A 197 -10.26 9.23 -1.77
N LEU A 198 -9.83 8.38 -0.82
CA LEU A 198 -8.54 7.69 -0.88
C LEU A 198 -8.45 6.75 -2.09
N ALA A 199 -9.50 5.97 -2.36
CA ALA A 199 -9.56 5.11 -3.53
C ALA A 199 -9.38 5.91 -4.84
N LEU A 200 -10.12 7.02 -4.98
CA LEU A 200 -10.01 7.90 -6.13
C LEU A 200 -8.60 8.50 -6.25
N MET A 201 -8.05 9.00 -5.15
CA MET A 201 -6.70 9.56 -5.11
C MET A 201 -5.65 8.53 -5.54
N PHE A 202 -5.67 7.31 -4.99
CA PHE A 202 -4.72 6.26 -5.37
C PHE A 202 -4.88 5.85 -6.83
N ALA A 203 -6.12 5.78 -7.36
CA ALA A 203 -6.34 5.53 -8.78
C ALA A 203 -5.72 6.64 -9.66
N ILE A 204 -5.88 7.91 -9.27
CA ILE A 204 -5.26 9.05 -9.97
C ILE A 204 -3.74 8.94 -9.91
N PHE A 205 -3.15 8.66 -8.75
CA PHE A 205 -1.70 8.51 -8.59
C PHE A 205 -1.16 7.37 -9.46
N ASP A 206 -1.84 6.24 -9.52
CA ASP A 206 -1.38 5.12 -10.34
C ASP A 206 -1.38 5.49 -11.83
N LEU A 207 -2.48 6.06 -12.31
CA LEU A 207 -2.66 6.45 -13.72
C LEU A 207 -1.76 7.60 -14.17
N THR A 208 -1.46 8.55 -13.27
CA THR A 208 -0.74 9.79 -13.62
C THR A 208 0.69 9.83 -13.14
N LEU A 209 1.09 9.03 -12.15
CA LEU A 209 2.44 9.02 -11.58
C LEU A 209 3.13 7.67 -11.80
N HIS A 210 2.60 6.61 -11.20
CA HIS A 210 3.32 5.34 -11.09
C HIS A 210 3.41 4.58 -12.41
N ILE A 211 2.30 4.45 -13.15
CA ILE A 211 2.28 3.78 -14.45
C ILE A 211 3.17 4.52 -15.46
N PRO A 212 3.01 5.84 -15.69
CA PRO A 212 3.89 6.54 -16.63
C PRO A 212 5.36 6.53 -16.19
N SER A 213 5.64 6.64 -14.89
CA SER A 213 7.02 6.56 -14.35
C SER A 213 7.67 5.20 -14.64
N ALA A 214 7.00 4.09 -14.33
CA ALA A 214 7.52 2.75 -14.59
C ALA A 214 7.73 2.46 -16.09
N LEU A 215 6.90 3.08 -16.95
CA LEU A 215 7.05 3.00 -18.40
C LEU A 215 8.13 3.95 -18.96
N GLY A 216 8.81 4.73 -18.09
CA GLY A 216 9.90 5.63 -18.48
C GLY A 216 9.44 6.97 -19.05
N ALA A 217 8.15 7.31 -18.97
CA ALA A 217 7.59 8.53 -19.54
C ALA A 217 8.13 9.82 -18.88
N TYR A 218 8.64 9.73 -17.65
CA TYR A 218 9.17 10.86 -16.90
C TYR A 218 10.70 10.91 -16.82
N GLY A 219 11.39 10.18 -17.70
CA GLY A 219 12.84 10.29 -17.87
C GLY A 219 13.65 9.77 -16.68
N VAL A 220 13.04 8.99 -15.78
CA VAL A 220 13.73 8.30 -14.68
C VAL A 220 14.66 7.23 -15.29
N PRO A 221 15.99 7.36 -15.16
CA PRO A 221 16.93 6.43 -15.79
C PRO A 221 16.72 5.01 -15.29
N GLY A 222 16.54 4.06 -16.21
CA GLY A 222 16.36 2.65 -15.86
C GLY A 222 14.99 2.28 -15.25
N ALA A 223 14.01 3.18 -15.23
CA ALA A 223 12.71 2.94 -14.58
C ALA A 223 12.02 1.64 -15.00
N ILE A 224 12.06 1.30 -16.29
CA ILE A 224 11.46 0.06 -16.82
C ILE A 224 12.11 -1.19 -16.19
N ARG A 225 13.37 -1.11 -15.78
CA ARG A 225 14.15 -2.19 -15.17
C ARG A 225 14.24 -2.06 -13.65
N ASP A 226 13.59 -1.06 -13.06
CA ASP A 226 13.60 -0.83 -11.63
C ASP A 226 12.44 -1.59 -10.95
N PRO A 227 12.71 -2.60 -10.12
CA PRO A 227 11.67 -3.35 -9.41
C PRO A 227 10.76 -2.47 -8.55
N ASP A 228 11.28 -1.38 -8.00
CA ASP A 228 10.53 -0.51 -7.09
C ASP A 228 9.45 0.27 -7.83
N GLN A 229 9.67 0.62 -9.11
CA GLN A 229 8.67 1.27 -9.96
C GLN A 229 7.46 0.37 -10.21
N TRP A 230 7.71 -0.88 -10.59
CA TRP A 230 6.66 -1.88 -10.80
C TRP A 230 5.94 -2.23 -9.51
N CYS A 231 6.70 -2.41 -8.42
CA CYS A 231 6.10 -2.69 -7.11
C CYS A 231 5.19 -1.54 -6.67
N SER A 232 5.61 -0.28 -6.86
CA SER A 232 4.82 0.89 -6.50
C SER A 232 3.45 0.92 -7.16
N ILE A 233 3.35 0.58 -8.45
CA ILE A 233 2.07 0.45 -9.17
C ILE A 233 1.14 -0.51 -8.41
N PHE A 234 1.63 -1.72 -8.15
CA PHE A 234 0.81 -2.75 -7.53
C PHE A 234 0.47 -2.43 -6.07
N ILE A 235 1.33 -1.74 -5.34
CA ILE A 235 1.01 -1.30 -3.98
C ILE A 235 -0.12 -0.28 -4.00
N VAL A 236 -0.05 0.70 -4.90
CA VAL A 236 -1.08 1.74 -5.03
C VAL A 236 -2.39 1.14 -5.52
N ALA A 237 -2.35 0.18 -6.45
CA ALA A 237 -3.52 -0.60 -6.86
C ALA A 237 -4.12 -1.40 -5.69
N ALA A 238 -3.29 -1.99 -4.83
CA ALA A 238 -3.77 -2.69 -3.63
C ALA A 238 -4.43 -1.72 -2.64
N LEU A 239 -3.81 -0.56 -2.36
CA LEU A 239 -4.40 0.49 -1.52
C LEU A 239 -5.74 0.94 -2.10
N CYS A 240 -5.78 1.25 -3.40
CA CYS A 240 -7.00 1.61 -4.12
C CYS A 240 -8.11 0.56 -3.95
N GLY A 241 -7.83 -0.71 -4.27
CA GLY A 241 -8.79 -1.80 -4.11
C GLY A 241 -9.29 -1.98 -2.68
N GLY A 242 -8.38 -1.89 -1.71
CA GLY A 242 -8.72 -1.96 -0.28
C GLY A 242 -9.67 -0.85 0.14
N PHE A 243 -9.40 0.39 -0.28
CA PHE A 243 -10.27 1.53 0.04
C PHE A 243 -11.59 1.51 -0.74
N ILE A 244 -11.63 1.02 -1.98
CA ILE A 244 -12.90 0.74 -2.69
C ILE A 244 -13.76 -0.23 -1.89
N ALA A 245 -13.14 -1.27 -1.32
CA ALA A 245 -13.88 -2.25 -0.55
C ALA A 245 -14.45 -1.69 0.76
N LEU A 246 -13.75 -0.73 1.36
CA LEU A 246 -14.16 -0.03 2.57
C LEU A 246 -15.02 1.22 2.34
N ALA A 247 -15.22 1.63 1.08
CA ALA A 247 -16.11 2.71 0.66
C ALA A 247 -17.59 2.27 0.75
N THR A 248 -17.98 1.79 1.93
CA THR A 248 -19.36 1.46 2.26
C THR A 248 -20.03 2.70 2.86
N PHE A 249 -21.02 3.20 2.15
CA PHE A 249 -21.89 4.28 2.65
C PHE A 249 -22.96 3.66 3.53
N SER A 250 -22.60 3.23 4.75
CA SER A 250 -23.63 2.87 5.72
C SER A 250 -24.31 4.14 6.21
N ASN A 251 -25.57 4.35 5.85
CA ASN A 251 -26.44 5.32 6.51
C ASN A 251 -26.68 4.89 7.96
N ARG A 252 -25.73 5.13 8.86
CA ARG A 252 -25.93 5.01 10.32
C ARG A 252 -26.46 6.32 10.89
N LEU A 253 -27.57 6.77 10.32
CA LEU A 253 -28.46 7.80 10.90
C LEU A 253 -29.90 7.26 10.94
N ARG A 254 -30.06 6.04 11.43
CA ARG A 254 -31.32 5.53 11.96
C ARG A 254 -31.02 4.73 13.22
#